data_AF-A0A603VHX1-F1
#
_entry.id   AF-A0A603VHX1-F1
#
_cell.length_a   1.000
_cell.length_b   1.000
_cell.length_c   1.000
_cell.angle_alpha   90.00
_cell.angle_beta   90.00
_cell.angle_gamma   90.00
#
_symmetry.space_group_name_H-M   'P 1'
#
loop_
_entity.id
_entity.type
_entity.pdbx_description
1 polymer ?
#
loop_
_entity_poly.entity_id
_entity_poly.type
_entity_poly.pdbx_seq_one_letter_code
_entity_poly.pdbx_strand_id
1 'polypeptide(L)'
;MTQANLSETLFKPRFKHTETSTLVRRFNRGSQPPMQSALDGKNVPHWYRMINRLMWIWRGVDPREILDVQARIVMSDAERTDDDLYDTVIGYRGGNWIYEWAKQAMDWQQKACQEQDAMRSGRYWLHASTLYNIAAYPHLKGDELAEQAQALANRAYEEAAQRLPGSLREMEFAVPGGSPVTAFLHMPKGDGPFPTVLMCGGLDAMQTDYYTLYERYFAPRGIAMLTLDMPSVGFSSKWKLTQDSSLLHQHVLKALPNVPWVDHTRVAAFGFRFGANVAVRLAYLEAPRLKAVACLGPVVHALLGDPQRQSTVPEMYLDVLASRLGMHDASDEALRVELNRYSLKVQGLLGRRCPTPMLSGFWKNDPFSPEEESRLITTSSSDGKLIEIPFNPVYRNFDRALQEITDWINHRLC
;
A
#
# COMPACT_ATOMS: atom_id res chain seq x y z
N MET A 1 28.50 -38.37 -20.26
CA MET A 1 27.51 -37.67 -19.41
C MET A 1 27.85 -38.03 -17.97
N THR A 2 28.25 -37.07 -17.15
CA THR A 2 28.50 -37.28 -15.72
C THR A 2 27.17 -37.65 -15.04
N GLN A 3 27.10 -38.83 -14.44
CA GLN A 3 25.94 -39.27 -13.66
C GLN A 3 25.76 -38.33 -12.46
N ALA A 4 24.56 -37.77 -12.30
CA ALA A 4 24.24 -36.93 -11.15
C ALA A 4 24.36 -37.75 -9.85
N ASN A 5 25.09 -37.23 -8.88
CA ASN A 5 25.27 -37.85 -7.57
C ASN A 5 23.90 -37.92 -6.86
N LEU A 6 23.43 -39.14 -6.60
CA LEU A 6 22.13 -39.39 -6.00
C LEU A 6 22.01 -38.75 -4.61
N SER A 7 23.10 -38.73 -3.85
CA SER A 7 23.16 -38.09 -2.53
C SER A 7 23.05 -36.56 -2.62
N GLU A 8 23.68 -35.93 -3.62
CA GLU A 8 23.49 -34.49 -3.86
C GLU A 8 22.05 -34.15 -4.23
N THR A 9 21.35 -35.06 -4.91
CA THR A 9 19.94 -34.85 -5.30
C THR A 9 18.97 -35.09 -4.15
N LEU A 10 19.25 -36.09 -3.30
CA LEU A 10 18.41 -36.49 -2.15
C LEU A 10 18.57 -35.55 -0.94
N PHE A 11 19.78 -35.03 -0.70
CA PHE A 11 20.08 -34.17 0.44
C PHE A 11 20.17 -32.68 0.09
N LYS A 12 19.90 -32.27 -1.16
CA LYS A 12 19.76 -30.86 -1.51
C LYS A 12 18.63 -30.27 -0.65
N PRO A 13 18.86 -29.18 0.10
CA PRO A 13 17.82 -28.54 0.89
C PRO A 13 16.63 -28.21 -0.02
N ARG A 14 15.50 -28.88 0.20
CA ARG A 14 14.24 -28.56 -0.46
C ARG A 14 13.49 -27.63 0.47
N PHE A 15 13.64 -26.33 0.26
CA PHE A 15 12.80 -25.34 0.92
C PHE A 15 11.39 -25.45 0.30
N LYS A 16 10.45 -26.00 1.06
CA LYS A 16 9.05 -26.05 0.68
C LYS A 16 8.39 -24.75 1.13
N HIS A 17 8.59 -23.69 0.35
CA HIS A 17 7.86 -22.44 0.57
C HIS A 17 6.39 -22.64 0.20
N THR A 18 5.50 -22.22 1.09
CA THR A 18 4.06 -22.21 0.84
C THR A 18 3.76 -21.14 -0.23
N GLU A 19 2.96 -21.50 -1.23
CA GLU A 19 2.59 -20.56 -2.29
C GLU A 19 1.53 -19.57 -1.76
N THR A 20 1.63 -18.31 -2.21
CA THR A 20 0.91 -17.17 -1.64
C THR A 20 -0.60 -17.37 -1.54
N SER A 21 -1.25 -17.93 -2.57
CA SER A 21 -2.72 -18.08 -2.59
C SER A 21 -3.24 -19.13 -1.60
N THR A 22 -2.35 -19.82 -0.88
CA THR A 22 -2.72 -20.82 0.14
C THR A 22 -2.47 -20.37 1.58
N LEU A 23 -1.88 -19.19 1.78
CA LEU A 23 -1.54 -18.68 3.11
C LEU A 23 -2.77 -18.29 3.94
N VAL A 24 -3.88 -17.98 3.27
CA VAL A 24 -5.17 -17.71 3.90
C VAL A 24 -6.14 -18.79 3.47
N ARG A 25 -6.68 -19.53 4.43
CA ARG A 25 -7.54 -20.69 4.17
C ARG A 25 -9.00 -20.27 4.15
N ARG A 26 -9.50 -19.88 2.97
CA ARG A 26 -10.93 -19.59 2.75
C ARG A 26 -11.52 -20.55 1.72
N PHE A 27 -12.79 -20.90 1.91
CA PHE A 27 -13.42 -22.06 1.29
C PHE A 27 -14.36 -21.72 0.12
N ASN A 28 -14.23 -20.54 -0.49
CA ASN A 28 -15.20 -20.07 -1.50
C ASN A 28 -14.51 -19.68 -2.82
N ARG A 29 -14.24 -20.68 -3.66
CA ARG A 29 -13.57 -20.57 -4.97
C ARG A 29 -14.56 -20.47 -6.14
N GLY A 30 -15.62 -19.69 -5.97
CA GLY A 30 -16.57 -19.44 -7.06
C GLY A 30 -15.99 -18.50 -8.11
N SER A 31 -16.49 -18.55 -9.34
CA SER A 31 -16.16 -17.57 -10.37
C SER A 31 -16.54 -16.16 -9.91
N GLN A 32 -15.57 -15.26 -9.83
CA GLN A 32 -15.76 -13.88 -9.39
C GLN A 32 -16.20 -12.98 -10.57
N PRO A 33 -17.18 -12.09 -10.39
CA PRO A 33 -17.59 -11.17 -11.44
C PRO A 33 -16.43 -10.24 -11.84
N PRO A 34 -16.31 -9.84 -13.12
CA PRO A 34 -15.32 -8.86 -13.53
C PRO A 34 -15.47 -7.55 -12.73
N MET A 35 -14.37 -7.06 -12.21
CA MET A 35 -14.30 -5.93 -11.31
C MET A 35 -13.10 -5.06 -11.68
N GLN A 36 -13.32 -3.74 -11.67
CA GLN A 36 -12.28 -2.75 -11.92
C GLN A 36 -12.36 -1.63 -10.90
N SER A 37 -11.23 -1.35 -10.26
CA SER A 37 -11.01 -0.20 -9.38
C SER A 37 -9.81 0.59 -9.88
N ALA A 38 -9.84 1.91 -9.71
CA ALA A 38 -8.71 2.76 -10.06
C ALA A 38 -7.48 2.43 -9.19
N LEU A 39 -7.68 2.30 -7.87
CA LEU A 39 -6.59 2.18 -6.91
C LEU A 39 -6.15 0.76 -6.63
N ASP A 40 -7.00 -0.26 -6.82
CA ASP A 40 -6.69 -1.66 -6.53
C ASP A 40 -6.41 -2.46 -7.81
N GLY A 41 -6.86 -1.97 -8.97
CA GLY A 41 -6.69 -2.63 -10.25
C GLY A 41 -7.90 -3.49 -10.66
N LYS A 42 -7.62 -4.53 -11.44
CA LYS A 42 -8.64 -5.42 -12.03
C LYS A 42 -8.41 -6.87 -11.61
N ASN A 43 -9.47 -7.62 -11.33
CA ASN A 43 -9.38 -9.09 -11.31
C ASN A 43 -9.32 -9.61 -12.75
N VAL A 44 -8.11 -9.91 -13.21
CA VAL A 44 -7.92 -10.47 -14.55
C VAL A 44 -8.29 -11.95 -14.51
N PRO A 45 -9.04 -12.50 -15.49
CA PRO A 45 -9.33 -13.93 -15.52
C PRO A 45 -8.05 -14.75 -15.42
N HIS A 46 -8.09 -15.84 -14.64
CA HIS A 46 -6.95 -16.73 -14.39
C HIS A 46 -5.79 -16.12 -13.58
N TRP A 47 -6.04 -15.08 -12.79
CA TRP A 47 -5.08 -14.55 -11.82
C TRP A 47 -5.68 -14.54 -10.42
N TYR A 48 -4.91 -15.03 -9.45
CA TYR A 48 -5.19 -14.84 -8.03
C TYR A 48 -5.05 -13.35 -7.68
N ARG A 49 -3.90 -12.76 -8.01
CA ARG A 49 -3.61 -11.35 -7.74
C ARG A 49 -4.45 -10.41 -8.60
N MET A 50 -4.87 -9.30 -7.99
CA MET A 50 -5.39 -8.17 -8.75
C MET A 50 -4.27 -7.46 -9.50
N ILE A 51 -4.51 -7.15 -10.77
CA ILE A 51 -3.50 -6.52 -11.63
C ILE A 51 -3.71 -5.01 -11.65
N ASN A 52 -2.79 -4.28 -11.01
CA ASN A 52 -2.91 -2.85 -10.77
C ASN A 52 -2.02 -2.00 -11.68
N ARG A 53 -2.33 -2.03 -12.99
CA ARG A 53 -1.55 -1.32 -14.02
C ARG A 53 -1.46 0.18 -13.74
N LEU A 54 -2.54 0.82 -13.27
CA LEU A 54 -2.52 2.26 -12.98
C LEU A 54 -1.42 2.58 -11.96
N MET A 55 -1.45 1.93 -10.80
CA MET A 55 -0.50 2.23 -9.72
C MET A 55 0.92 1.79 -10.07
N TRP A 56 1.09 0.65 -10.75
CA TRP A 56 2.43 0.18 -11.15
C TRP A 56 3.09 1.12 -12.16
N ILE A 57 2.34 1.55 -13.18
CA ILE A 57 2.85 2.50 -14.19
C ILE A 57 3.06 3.88 -13.58
N TRP A 58 2.14 4.34 -12.72
CA TRP A 58 2.29 5.63 -12.04
C TRP A 58 3.56 5.67 -11.18
N ARG A 59 3.94 4.57 -10.52
CA ARG A 59 5.20 4.41 -9.78
C ARG A 59 6.45 4.25 -10.67
N GLY A 60 6.30 4.18 -11.99
CA GLY A 60 7.40 4.19 -12.94
C GLY A 60 7.64 2.89 -13.72
N VAL A 61 6.83 1.84 -13.51
CA VAL A 61 7.00 0.58 -14.24
C VAL A 61 6.56 0.72 -15.69
N ASP A 62 7.40 0.31 -16.65
CA ASP A 62 7.03 0.36 -18.07
C ASP A 62 5.93 -0.67 -18.37
N PRO A 63 4.85 -0.32 -19.09
CA PRO A 63 3.80 -1.27 -19.45
C PRO A 63 4.31 -2.52 -20.19
N ARG A 64 5.37 -2.39 -20.99
CA ARG A 64 5.98 -3.51 -21.73
C ARG A 64 6.68 -4.47 -20.78
N GLU A 65 7.31 -3.96 -19.73
CA GLU A 65 7.95 -4.76 -18.70
C GLU A 65 6.94 -5.54 -17.87
N ILE A 66 5.79 -4.92 -17.53
CA ILE A 66 4.68 -5.63 -16.87
C ILE A 66 4.25 -6.83 -17.73
N LEU A 67 4.06 -6.61 -19.03
CA LEU A 67 3.64 -7.66 -19.95
C LEU A 67 4.69 -8.76 -20.12
N ASP A 68 5.98 -8.40 -20.17
CA ASP A 68 7.08 -9.36 -20.29
C ASP A 68 7.17 -10.28 -19.06
N VAL A 69 7.12 -9.72 -17.85
CA VAL A 69 7.09 -10.52 -16.61
C VAL A 69 5.85 -11.40 -16.55
N GLN A 70 4.67 -10.85 -16.87
CA GLN A 70 3.41 -11.62 -16.89
C GLN A 70 3.44 -12.75 -17.93
N ALA A 71 4.05 -12.54 -19.10
CA ALA A 71 4.20 -13.58 -20.11
C ALA A 71 5.05 -14.75 -19.59
N ARG A 72 6.15 -14.48 -18.87
CA ARG A 72 6.96 -15.55 -18.26
C ARG A 72 6.19 -16.38 -17.23
N ILE A 73 5.32 -15.73 -16.45
CA ILE A 73 4.43 -16.40 -15.48
C ILE A 73 3.41 -17.30 -16.20
N VAL A 74 2.73 -16.76 -17.21
CA VAL A 74 1.69 -17.48 -17.98
C VAL A 74 2.28 -18.67 -18.75
N MET A 75 3.45 -18.50 -19.35
CA MET A 75 4.08 -19.53 -20.19
C MET A 75 4.76 -20.65 -19.40
N SER A 76 4.72 -20.63 -18.06
CA SER A 76 5.35 -21.68 -17.25
C SER A 76 4.51 -22.97 -17.26
N ASP A 77 5.18 -24.10 -17.50
CA ASP A 77 4.61 -25.44 -17.36
C ASP A 77 4.83 -26.03 -15.96
N ALA A 78 5.34 -25.25 -15.01
CA ALA A 78 5.56 -25.70 -13.64
C ALA A 78 4.23 -25.91 -12.89
N GLU A 79 4.27 -26.82 -11.92
CA GLU A 79 3.14 -27.15 -11.05
C GLU A 79 2.62 -25.90 -10.32
N ARG A 80 1.29 -25.74 -10.30
CA ARG A 80 0.56 -24.65 -9.67
C ARG A 80 -0.24 -25.18 -8.48
N THR A 81 -0.51 -24.32 -7.50
CA THR A 81 -1.45 -24.68 -6.44
C THR A 81 -2.89 -24.75 -6.98
N ASP A 82 -3.19 -23.92 -7.98
CA ASP A 82 -4.44 -23.93 -8.71
C ASP A 82 -4.13 -23.83 -10.21
N ASP A 83 -4.42 -24.89 -10.97
CA ASP A 83 -4.09 -24.98 -12.40
C ASP A 83 -4.84 -23.93 -13.23
N ASP A 84 -5.95 -23.37 -12.73
CA ASP A 84 -6.70 -22.31 -13.39
C ASP A 84 -6.11 -20.90 -13.16
N LEU A 85 -5.14 -20.76 -12.24
CA LEU A 85 -4.56 -19.47 -11.83
C LEU A 85 -3.08 -19.38 -12.18
N TYR A 86 -2.74 -18.56 -13.19
CA TYR A 86 -1.39 -18.48 -13.77
C TYR A 86 -0.30 -18.13 -12.76
N ASP A 87 -0.58 -17.25 -11.79
CA ASP A 87 0.39 -16.72 -10.82
C ASP A 87 0.59 -17.56 -9.55
N THR A 88 0.10 -18.81 -9.55
CA THR A 88 0.17 -19.72 -8.39
C THR A 88 1.20 -20.85 -8.55
N VAL A 89 2.23 -20.65 -9.39
CA VAL A 89 3.33 -21.62 -9.55
C VAL A 89 4.06 -21.86 -8.22
N ILE A 90 4.25 -23.13 -7.86
CA ILE A 90 4.76 -23.56 -6.56
C ILE A 90 6.29 -23.44 -6.45
N GLY A 91 6.72 -22.73 -5.40
CA GLY A 91 8.12 -22.59 -5.02
C GLY A 91 8.89 -21.55 -5.84
N TYR A 92 10.08 -21.18 -5.35
CA TYR A 92 10.89 -20.11 -5.94
C TYR A 92 11.63 -20.60 -7.21
N ARG A 93 10.95 -20.54 -8.36
CA ARG A 93 11.43 -21.00 -9.67
C ARG A 93 10.80 -20.23 -10.82
N GLY A 94 11.26 -20.47 -12.04
CA GLY A 94 10.67 -19.90 -13.26
C GLY A 94 9.15 -20.08 -13.33
N GLY A 95 8.44 -18.98 -13.57
CA GLY A 95 6.98 -18.90 -13.57
C GLY A 95 6.33 -18.50 -12.24
N ASN A 96 7.02 -18.63 -11.11
CA ASN A 96 6.50 -18.13 -9.84
C ASN A 96 6.47 -16.59 -9.83
N TRP A 97 5.37 -16.01 -9.35
CA TRP A 97 5.17 -14.56 -9.29
C TRP A 97 6.36 -13.83 -8.67
N ILE A 98 6.74 -14.24 -7.45
CA ILE A 98 7.77 -13.57 -6.67
C ILE A 98 9.11 -13.71 -7.39
N TYR A 99 9.42 -14.91 -7.89
CA TYR A 99 10.64 -15.17 -8.66
C TYR A 99 10.77 -14.28 -9.90
N GLU A 100 9.73 -14.21 -10.73
CA GLU A 100 9.80 -13.50 -12.02
C GLU A 100 9.91 -11.98 -11.85
N TRP A 101 9.20 -11.42 -10.86
CA TRP A 101 9.32 -10.00 -10.51
C TRP A 101 10.64 -9.67 -9.80
N ALA A 102 11.10 -10.52 -8.86
CA ALA A 102 12.37 -10.32 -8.18
C ALA A 102 13.56 -10.42 -9.16
N LYS A 103 13.51 -11.36 -10.11
CA LYS A 103 14.51 -11.45 -11.18
C LYS A 103 14.53 -10.18 -12.03
N GLN A 104 13.37 -9.65 -12.41
CA GLN A 104 13.29 -8.38 -13.13
C GLN A 104 13.89 -7.23 -12.32
N ALA A 105 13.61 -7.17 -11.01
CA ALA A 105 14.19 -6.19 -10.11
C ALA A 105 15.72 -6.30 -10.00
N MET A 106 16.26 -7.52 -9.95
CA MET A 106 17.71 -7.79 -9.92
C MET A 106 18.42 -7.23 -11.15
N ASP A 107 17.82 -7.34 -12.35
CA ASP A 107 18.39 -6.77 -13.57
C ASP A 107 18.52 -5.24 -13.48
N TRP A 108 17.54 -4.56 -12.87
CA TRP A 108 17.60 -3.12 -12.64
C TRP A 108 18.57 -2.73 -11.54
N GLN A 109 18.64 -3.51 -10.46
CA GLN A 109 19.65 -3.34 -9.43
C GLN A 109 21.07 -3.46 -10.02
N GLN A 110 21.32 -4.42 -10.90
CA GLN A 110 22.61 -4.56 -11.58
C GLN A 110 22.92 -3.34 -12.46
N LYS A 111 21.94 -2.85 -13.24
CA LYS A 111 22.08 -1.61 -14.01
C LYS A 111 22.38 -0.42 -13.10
N ALA A 112 21.73 -0.33 -11.96
CA ALA A 112 21.92 0.75 -11.00
C ALA A 112 23.35 0.76 -10.40
N CYS A 113 23.92 -0.42 -10.11
CA CYS A 113 25.30 -0.56 -9.65
C CYS A 113 26.35 -0.19 -10.71
N GLN A 114 26.02 -0.36 -11.99
CA GLN A 114 26.93 -0.10 -13.11
C GLN A 114 26.81 1.32 -13.67
N GLU A 115 25.73 2.03 -13.34
CA GLU A 115 25.47 3.39 -13.80
C GLU A 115 26.32 4.41 -13.02
N GLN A 116 27.02 5.28 -13.76
CA GLN A 116 27.94 6.27 -13.20
C GLN A 116 27.23 7.58 -12.85
N ASP A 117 26.16 7.92 -13.57
CA ASP A 117 25.34 9.09 -13.24
C ASP A 117 24.51 8.81 -11.97
N ALA A 118 24.82 9.52 -10.88
CA ALA A 118 24.19 9.27 -9.59
C ALA A 118 22.65 9.37 -9.65
N MET A 119 22.13 10.39 -10.33
CA MET A 119 20.70 10.60 -10.46
C MET A 119 20.01 9.46 -11.22
N ARG A 120 20.59 9.02 -12.35
CA ARG A 120 20.07 7.90 -13.14
C ARG A 120 20.21 6.57 -12.40
N SER A 121 21.33 6.35 -11.70
CA SER A 121 21.50 5.21 -10.80
C SER A 121 20.40 5.19 -9.72
N GLY A 122 20.10 6.33 -9.12
CA GLY A 122 18.99 6.48 -8.16
C GLY A 122 17.63 6.12 -8.75
N ARG A 123 17.36 6.48 -10.02
CA ARG A 123 16.13 6.06 -10.72
C ARG A 123 16.07 4.55 -10.94
N TYR A 124 17.19 3.92 -11.31
CA TYR A 124 17.26 2.47 -11.49
C TYR A 124 17.07 1.72 -10.16
N TRP A 125 17.63 2.24 -9.07
CA TRP A 125 17.39 1.72 -7.72
C TRP A 125 15.92 1.84 -7.29
N LEU A 126 15.29 2.99 -7.53
CA LEU A 126 13.86 3.18 -7.23
C LEU A 126 12.98 2.23 -8.05
N HIS A 127 13.35 2.00 -9.31
CA HIS A 127 12.66 1.05 -10.18
C HIS A 127 12.81 -0.38 -9.67
N ALA A 128 14.02 -0.80 -9.29
CA ALA A 128 14.27 -2.10 -8.66
C ALA A 128 13.45 -2.26 -7.36
N SER A 129 13.42 -1.24 -6.50
CA SER A 129 12.60 -1.23 -5.28
C SER A 129 11.12 -1.45 -5.59
N THR A 130 10.58 -0.74 -6.60
CA THR A 130 9.19 -0.89 -7.03
C THR A 130 8.88 -2.30 -7.52
N LEU A 131 9.79 -2.91 -8.30
CA LEU A 131 9.62 -4.28 -8.80
C LEU A 131 9.72 -5.32 -7.68
N TYR A 132 10.61 -5.15 -6.71
CA TYR A 132 10.67 -6.01 -5.52
C TYR A 132 9.39 -5.88 -4.66
N ASN A 133 8.82 -4.68 -4.51
CA ASN A 133 7.52 -4.50 -3.87
C ASN A 133 6.41 -5.23 -4.63
N ILE A 134 6.40 -5.17 -5.97
CA ILE A 134 5.43 -5.94 -6.79
C ILE A 134 5.67 -7.45 -6.62
N ALA A 135 6.92 -7.91 -6.53
CA ALA A 135 7.23 -9.30 -6.24
C ALA A 135 6.59 -9.74 -4.91
N ALA A 136 6.65 -8.91 -3.87
CA ALA A 136 6.07 -9.21 -2.57
C ALA A 136 4.54 -9.03 -2.49
N TYR A 137 3.89 -8.39 -3.47
CA TYR A 137 2.45 -8.14 -3.49
C TYR A 137 1.63 -9.45 -3.44
N PRO A 138 0.56 -9.56 -2.61
CA PRO A 138 -0.07 -8.52 -1.80
C PRO A 138 0.40 -8.47 -0.33
N HIS A 139 1.61 -8.99 -0.09
CA HIS A 139 2.30 -8.92 1.20
C HIS A 139 1.54 -9.67 2.31
N LEU A 140 1.10 -10.90 2.02
CA LEU A 140 0.45 -11.74 3.02
C LEU A 140 1.46 -12.13 4.10
N LYS A 141 1.06 -11.99 5.36
CA LYS A 141 1.89 -12.37 6.50
C LYS A 141 2.16 -13.88 6.47
N GLY A 142 3.41 -14.29 6.63
CA GLY A 142 3.84 -15.68 6.55
C GLY A 142 4.31 -16.12 5.16
N ASP A 143 4.26 -15.25 4.15
CA ASP A 143 4.92 -15.48 2.86
C ASP A 143 6.42 -15.18 2.97
N GLU A 144 7.22 -16.21 3.25
CA GLU A 144 8.67 -16.07 3.43
C GLU A 144 9.37 -15.47 2.19
N LEU A 145 8.87 -15.75 0.99
CA LEU A 145 9.44 -15.22 -0.25
C LEU A 145 9.09 -13.75 -0.43
N ALA A 146 7.87 -13.35 -0.06
CA ALA A 146 7.47 -11.94 -0.07
C ALA A 146 8.24 -11.14 0.99
N GLU A 147 8.51 -11.70 2.17
CA GLU A 147 9.33 -11.07 3.21
C GLU A 147 10.78 -10.83 2.73
N GLN A 148 11.37 -11.79 2.01
CA GLN A 148 12.68 -11.62 1.39
C GLN A 148 12.67 -10.56 0.29
N ALA A 149 11.69 -10.59 -0.61
CA ALA A 149 11.54 -9.58 -1.65
C ALA A 149 11.34 -8.18 -1.05
N GLN A 150 10.58 -8.06 0.04
CA GLN A 150 10.40 -6.81 0.76
C GLN A 150 11.71 -6.29 1.37
N ALA A 151 12.55 -7.16 1.96
CA ALA A 151 13.84 -6.74 2.46
C ALA A 151 14.76 -6.19 1.34
N LEU A 152 14.69 -6.78 0.14
CA LEU A 152 15.38 -6.27 -1.04
C LEU A 152 14.80 -4.93 -1.52
N ALA A 153 13.47 -4.77 -1.47
CA ALA A 153 12.80 -3.53 -1.83
C ALA A 153 13.24 -2.35 -0.94
N ASN A 154 13.36 -2.58 0.37
CA ASN A 154 13.80 -1.57 1.33
C ASN A 154 15.26 -1.15 1.08
N ARG A 155 16.17 -2.11 0.87
CA ARG A 155 17.57 -1.81 0.53
C ARG A 155 17.69 -1.03 -0.77
N ALA A 156 16.97 -1.44 -1.81
CA ALA A 156 16.94 -0.71 -3.07
C ALA A 156 16.37 0.71 -2.91
N TYR A 157 15.40 0.89 -2.01
CA TYR A 157 14.85 2.21 -1.69
C TYR A 157 15.86 3.11 -1.00
N GLU A 158 16.62 2.59 -0.04
CA GLU A 158 17.70 3.33 0.65
C GLU A 158 18.76 3.80 -0.35
N GLU A 159 19.19 2.92 -1.27
CA GLU A 159 20.13 3.28 -2.33
C GLU A 159 19.55 4.35 -3.29
N ALA A 160 18.26 4.27 -3.61
CA ALA A 160 17.59 5.29 -4.40
C ALA A 160 17.57 6.64 -3.69
N ALA A 161 17.17 6.65 -2.42
CA ALA A 161 17.00 7.86 -1.61
C ALA A 161 18.31 8.63 -1.40
N GLN A 162 19.46 7.95 -1.33
CA GLN A 162 20.77 8.59 -1.25
C GLN A 162 21.17 9.35 -2.53
N ARG A 163 20.55 9.01 -3.66
CA ARG A 163 20.94 9.48 -5.00
C ARG A 163 19.93 10.41 -5.64
N LEU A 164 18.68 10.39 -5.18
CA LEU A 164 17.59 11.19 -5.72
C LEU A 164 17.41 12.53 -4.98
N PRO A 165 16.71 13.52 -5.56
CA PRO A 165 16.54 14.82 -4.95
C PRO A 165 15.72 14.77 -3.66
N GLY A 166 16.03 15.70 -2.75
CA GLY A 166 15.47 15.74 -1.40
C GLY A 166 16.39 15.06 -0.40
N SER A 167 15.90 14.80 0.79
CA SER A 167 16.59 13.96 1.77
C SER A 167 15.60 13.02 2.45
N LEU A 168 16.06 11.82 2.78
CA LEU A 168 15.31 10.81 3.50
C LEU A 168 15.92 10.64 4.89
N ARG A 169 15.08 10.63 5.92
CA ARG A 169 15.47 10.20 7.26
C ARG A 169 14.59 9.05 7.72
N GLU A 170 15.24 7.95 8.05
CA GLU A 170 14.62 6.89 8.84
C GLU A 170 14.55 7.32 10.30
N MET A 171 13.38 7.09 10.92
CA MET A 171 13.10 7.47 12.29
C MET A 171 12.34 6.35 13.00
N GLU A 172 12.71 6.07 14.23
CA GLU A 172 11.97 5.16 15.10
C GLU A 172 11.12 5.93 16.10
N PHE A 173 9.87 5.51 16.25
CA PHE A 173 8.94 6.07 17.22
C PHE A 173 8.51 5.00 18.21
N ALA A 174 8.68 5.28 19.50
CA ALA A 174 8.22 4.37 20.55
C ALA A 174 6.69 4.34 20.60
N VAL A 175 6.12 3.13 20.60
CA VAL A 175 4.69 2.89 20.75
C VAL A 175 4.47 1.94 21.94
N PRO A 176 3.70 2.33 22.97
CA PRO A 176 3.43 1.47 24.11
C PRO A 176 2.82 0.13 23.70
N GLY A 177 3.31 -0.96 24.28
CA GLY A 177 2.78 -2.31 24.06
C GLY A 177 3.43 -3.11 22.93
N GLY A 178 4.51 -2.62 22.30
CA GLY A 178 5.20 -3.36 21.25
C GLY A 178 6.54 -2.75 20.83
N SER A 179 7.05 -3.19 19.68
CA SER A 179 8.30 -2.65 19.12
C SER A 179 8.12 -1.23 18.59
N PRO A 180 9.18 -0.40 18.58
CA PRO A 180 9.17 0.87 17.87
C PRO A 180 8.68 0.71 16.43
N VAL A 181 8.03 1.74 15.90
CA VAL A 181 7.62 1.80 14.49
C VAL A 181 8.65 2.60 13.71
N THR A 182 9.05 2.07 12.56
CA THR A 182 9.95 2.74 11.62
C THR A 182 9.14 3.57 10.64
N ALA A 183 9.47 4.86 10.56
CA ALA A 183 8.87 5.79 9.63
C ALA A 183 9.94 6.52 8.81
N PHE A 184 9.59 6.87 7.58
CA PHE A 184 10.47 7.55 6.64
C PHE A 184 10.00 8.99 6.41
N LEU A 185 10.83 9.96 6.78
CA LEU A 185 10.62 11.39 6.55
C LEU A 185 11.33 11.83 5.28
N HIS A 186 10.55 12.09 4.23
CA HIS A 186 11.01 12.66 2.96
C HIS A 186 10.94 14.19 3.04
N MET A 187 12.06 14.86 2.88
CA MET A 187 12.16 16.32 3.03
C MET A 187 12.58 16.97 1.72
N PRO A 188 11.85 18.00 1.25
CA PRO A 188 12.25 18.76 0.07
C PRO A 188 13.56 19.53 0.32
N LYS A 189 14.09 20.15 -0.74
CA LYS A 189 15.28 21.03 -0.60
C LYS A 189 14.98 22.18 0.37
N GLY A 190 15.95 22.51 1.22
CA GLY A 190 15.87 23.58 2.22
C GLY A 190 16.22 23.08 3.63
N ASP A 191 16.18 23.98 4.60
CA ASP A 191 16.63 23.69 5.98
C ASP A 191 15.49 23.34 6.95
N GLY A 192 14.22 23.45 6.52
CA GLY A 192 13.05 23.23 7.36
C GLY A 192 12.86 24.32 8.45
N PRO A 193 12.01 24.06 9.47
CA PRO A 193 11.10 22.92 9.58
C PRO A 193 10.01 22.96 8.50
N PHE A 194 9.63 21.79 7.99
CA PHE A 194 8.72 21.67 6.85
C PHE A 194 7.27 21.44 7.28
N PRO A 195 6.28 22.07 6.61
CA PRO A 195 4.92 21.57 6.67
C PRO A 195 4.92 20.11 6.18
N THR A 196 4.17 19.23 6.85
CA THR A 196 4.33 17.79 6.66
C THR A 196 2.98 17.10 6.41
N VAL A 197 2.97 16.18 5.45
CA VAL A 197 1.86 15.24 5.23
C VAL A 197 2.23 13.90 5.85
N LEU A 198 1.42 13.46 6.83
CA LEU A 198 1.43 12.10 7.34
C LEU A 198 0.63 11.20 6.40
N MET A 199 1.34 10.32 5.70
CA MET A 199 0.73 9.37 4.78
C MET A 199 0.14 8.18 5.54
N CYS A 200 -1.13 7.90 5.27
CA CYS A 200 -1.83 6.71 5.74
C CYS A 200 -2.09 5.81 4.52
N GLY A 201 -1.34 4.71 4.40
CA GLY A 201 -1.34 3.86 3.21
C GLY A 201 -2.49 2.83 3.13
N GLY A 202 -2.59 2.16 1.98
CA GLY A 202 -3.42 0.96 1.82
C GLY A 202 -2.89 -0.24 2.62
N LEU A 203 -3.72 -1.26 2.80
CA LEU A 203 -3.32 -2.48 3.51
C LEU A 203 -2.38 -3.37 2.69
N ASP A 204 -2.36 -3.22 1.37
CA ASP A 204 -1.57 -3.97 0.40
C ASP A 204 -0.44 -3.13 -0.21
N ALA A 205 -0.08 -2.03 0.43
CA ALA A 205 0.97 -1.10 -0.01
C ALA A 205 2.04 -0.92 1.06
N MET A 206 3.24 -0.53 0.63
CA MET A 206 4.38 -0.25 1.50
C MET A 206 4.66 1.24 1.61
N GLN A 207 5.27 1.64 2.72
CA GLN A 207 5.68 3.03 2.92
C GLN A 207 6.65 3.54 1.84
N THR A 208 7.42 2.64 1.22
CA THR A 208 8.34 2.92 0.10
C THR A 208 7.63 3.11 -1.25
N ASP A 209 6.34 2.77 -1.38
CA ASP A 209 5.59 2.96 -2.63
C ASP A 209 5.24 4.42 -2.93
N TYR A 210 5.38 5.31 -1.94
CA TYR A 210 4.90 6.68 -2.02
C TYR A 210 5.94 7.69 -2.51
N TYR A 211 7.17 7.28 -2.89
CA TYR A 211 8.19 8.23 -3.37
C TYR A 211 7.69 9.11 -4.52
N THR A 212 7.00 8.51 -5.50
CA THR A 212 6.45 9.25 -6.64
C THR A 212 5.44 10.31 -6.21
N LEU A 213 4.66 10.04 -5.15
CA LEU A 213 3.73 11.02 -4.58
C LEU A 213 4.48 12.21 -3.99
N TYR A 214 5.51 11.92 -3.19
CA TYR A 214 6.36 12.96 -2.60
C TYR A 214 7.03 13.80 -3.70
N GLU A 215 7.72 13.15 -4.63
CA GLU A 215 8.52 13.85 -5.62
C GLU A 215 7.68 14.72 -6.56
N ARG A 216 6.55 14.21 -7.06
CA ARG A 216 5.76 14.92 -8.08
C ARG A 216 4.81 15.95 -7.50
N TYR A 217 4.34 15.76 -6.27
CA TYR A 217 3.25 16.56 -5.73
C TYR A 217 3.67 17.37 -4.50
N PHE A 218 4.27 16.75 -3.48
CA PHE A 218 4.59 17.44 -2.22
C PHE A 218 5.90 18.23 -2.26
N ALA A 219 6.98 17.63 -2.76
CA ALA A 219 8.29 18.26 -2.79
C ALA A 219 8.31 19.60 -3.57
N PRO A 220 7.63 19.75 -4.73
CA PRO A 220 7.57 21.02 -5.46
C PRO A 220 6.84 22.13 -4.71
N ARG A 221 6.03 21.79 -3.70
CA ARG A 221 5.31 22.74 -2.83
C ARG A 221 6.02 22.98 -1.49
N GLY A 222 7.23 22.43 -1.31
CA GLY A 222 7.97 22.56 -0.06
C GLY A 222 7.37 21.77 1.10
N ILE A 223 6.59 20.73 0.81
CA ILE A 223 5.93 19.88 1.80
C ILE A 223 6.73 18.60 2.00
N ALA A 224 7.04 18.26 3.25
CA ALA A 224 7.62 16.98 3.63
C ALA A 224 6.56 15.87 3.67
N MET A 225 6.97 14.62 3.47
CA MET A 225 6.09 13.46 3.51
C MET A 225 6.63 12.45 4.53
N LEU A 226 5.84 12.16 5.55
CA LEU A 226 6.16 11.16 6.57
C LEU A 226 5.32 9.90 6.30
N THR A 227 5.98 8.78 6.06
CA THR A 227 5.33 7.49 5.80
C THR A 227 5.66 6.48 6.89
N LEU A 228 4.73 5.57 7.17
CA LEU A 228 4.94 4.38 7.97
C LEU A 228 4.03 3.27 7.44
N ASP A 229 4.43 2.01 7.64
CA ASP A 229 3.61 0.88 7.24
C ASP A 229 2.39 0.72 8.15
N MET A 230 1.27 0.29 7.56
CA MET A 230 0.08 -0.10 8.31
C MET A 230 0.40 -1.26 9.26
N PRO A 231 -0.34 -1.43 10.38
CA PRO A 231 -0.14 -2.59 11.25
C PRO A 231 -0.16 -3.89 10.44
N SER A 232 0.69 -4.85 10.82
CA SER A 232 0.85 -6.22 10.29
C SER A 232 1.53 -6.37 8.93
N VAL A 233 2.06 -5.29 8.36
CA VAL A 233 2.83 -5.31 7.12
C VAL A 233 4.12 -4.49 7.23
N GLY A 234 5.14 -4.87 6.46
CA GLY A 234 6.44 -4.20 6.41
C GLY A 234 7.13 -4.02 7.77
N PHE A 235 7.64 -2.81 8.03
CA PHE A 235 8.30 -2.50 9.30
C PHE A 235 7.34 -2.56 10.50
N SER A 236 6.03 -2.51 10.24
CA SER A 236 4.95 -2.66 11.22
C SER A 236 4.39 -4.09 11.33
N SER A 237 5.06 -5.10 10.76
CA SER A 237 4.62 -6.52 10.74
C SER A 237 4.40 -7.16 12.12
N LYS A 238 5.09 -6.65 13.14
CA LYS A 238 4.97 -7.07 14.55
C LYS A 238 3.71 -6.53 15.22
N TRP A 239 3.11 -5.47 14.67
CA TRP A 239 1.84 -4.93 15.16
C TRP A 239 0.67 -5.65 14.51
N LYS A 240 -0.42 -5.83 15.25
CA LYS A 240 -1.67 -6.37 14.71
C LYS A 240 -2.61 -5.22 14.37
N LEU A 241 -3.35 -5.33 13.27
CA LEU A 241 -4.45 -4.40 13.02
C LEU A 241 -5.57 -4.67 14.04
N THR A 242 -5.95 -3.64 14.79
CA THR A 242 -7.03 -3.69 15.79
C THR A 242 -8.03 -2.57 15.51
N GLN A 243 -9.18 -2.59 16.18
CA GLN A 243 -10.23 -1.57 16.04
C GLN A 243 -9.73 -0.15 16.32
N ASP A 244 -8.64 -0.01 17.09
CA ASP A 244 -7.88 1.23 17.15
C ASP A 244 -6.90 1.31 15.97
N SER A 245 -7.47 1.40 14.76
CA SER A 245 -6.74 1.33 13.49
C SER A 245 -5.65 2.40 13.36
N SER A 246 -5.84 3.54 14.03
CA SER A 246 -4.94 4.69 13.98
C SER A 246 -3.81 4.69 15.00
N LEU A 247 -3.72 3.69 15.89
CA LEU A 247 -2.80 3.68 17.04
C LEU A 247 -1.37 4.10 16.68
N LEU A 248 -0.76 3.45 15.69
CA LEU A 248 0.64 3.71 15.30
C LEU A 248 0.81 5.16 14.80
N HIS A 249 -0.08 5.59 13.91
CA HIS A 249 -0.05 6.93 13.34
C HIS A 249 -0.32 8.01 14.39
N GLN A 250 -1.16 7.72 15.39
CA GLN A 250 -1.46 8.63 16.49
C GLN A 250 -0.22 8.86 17.37
N HIS A 251 0.56 7.82 17.65
CA HIS A 251 1.80 7.93 18.40
C HIS A 251 2.88 8.71 17.63
N VAL A 252 3.03 8.46 16.33
CA VAL A 252 3.91 9.26 15.47
C VAL A 252 3.48 10.73 15.46
N LEU A 253 2.19 11.02 15.25
CA LEU A 253 1.63 12.37 15.24
C LEU A 253 1.87 13.11 16.58
N LYS A 254 1.76 12.41 17.71
CA LYS A 254 2.05 12.96 19.05
C LYS A 254 3.53 13.29 19.25
N ALA A 255 4.43 12.57 18.59
CA ALA A 255 5.87 12.72 18.73
C ALA A 255 6.46 13.81 17.82
N LEU A 256 5.72 14.30 16.81
CA LEU A 256 6.20 15.32 15.86
C LEU A 256 6.76 16.61 16.49
N PRO A 257 6.28 17.10 17.65
CA PRO A 257 6.91 18.25 18.31
C PRO A 257 8.39 18.05 18.68
N ASN A 258 8.85 16.79 18.77
CA ASN A 258 10.24 16.45 19.06
C ASN A 258 11.07 16.21 17.78
N VAL A 259 10.48 16.38 16.60
CA VAL A 259 11.15 16.16 15.31
C VAL A 259 11.56 17.52 14.73
N PRO A 260 12.86 17.89 14.76
CA PRO A 260 13.29 19.26 14.45
C PRO A 260 13.05 19.68 13.00
N TRP A 261 12.93 18.72 12.08
CA TRP A 261 12.68 18.98 10.66
C TRP A 261 11.20 19.18 10.32
N VAL A 262 10.29 18.91 11.26
CA VAL A 262 8.84 18.96 11.02
C VAL A 262 8.26 20.17 11.74
N ASP A 263 7.53 21.00 11.01
CA ASP A 263 6.67 22.00 11.62
C ASP A 263 5.41 21.31 12.12
N HIS A 264 5.43 20.89 13.38
CA HIS A 264 4.33 20.14 14.01
C HIS A 264 3.02 20.95 14.11
N THR A 265 3.05 22.27 13.84
CA THR A 265 1.85 23.11 13.77
C THR A 265 1.22 23.10 12.38
N ARG A 266 1.94 22.62 11.37
CA ARG A 266 1.50 22.52 9.97
C ARG A 266 1.57 21.07 9.50
N VAL A 267 0.68 20.25 10.04
CA VAL A 267 0.56 18.83 9.70
C VAL A 267 -0.80 18.53 9.10
N ALA A 268 -0.81 17.77 8.00
CA ALA A 268 -2.02 17.19 7.42
C ALA A 268 -1.88 15.66 7.35
N ALA A 269 -2.99 14.92 7.30
CA ALA A 269 -2.97 13.49 7.01
C ALA A 269 -3.57 13.22 5.62
N PHE A 270 -2.99 12.29 4.87
CA PHE A 270 -3.52 11.86 3.58
C PHE A 270 -3.68 10.34 3.51
N GLY A 271 -4.92 9.89 3.36
CA GLY A 271 -5.29 8.47 3.37
C GLY A 271 -5.70 7.92 2.00
N PHE A 272 -5.07 6.84 1.56
CA PHE A 272 -5.54 6.02 0.44
C PHE A 272 -6.30 4.80 0.95
N ARG A 273 -7.45 4.46 0.35
CA ARG A 273 -8.15 3.19 0.66
C ARG A 273 -8.46 3.07 2.16
N PHE A 274 -8.05 1.98 2.79
CA PHE A 274 -8.17 1.78 4.23
C PHE A 274 -7.33 2.79 5.05
N GLY A 275 -6.26 3.36 4.49
CA GLY A 275 -5.54 4.48 5.12
C GLY A 275 -6.42 5.70 5.36
N ALA A 276 -7.51 5.89 4.60
CA ALA A 276 -8.52 6.90 4.91
C ALA A 276 -9.24 6.64 6.24
N ASN A 277 -9.45 5.37 6.62
CA ASN A 277 -9.98 4.98 7.93
C ASN A 277 -9.09 5.55 9.05
N VAL A 278 -7.78 5.35 8.91
CA VAL A 278 -6.79 5.86 9.87
C VAL A 278 -6.77 7.39 9.88
N ALA A 279 -6.66 8.03 8.72
CA ALA A 279 -6.57 9.48 8.62
C ALA A 279 -7.82 10.19 9.18
N VAL A 280 -9.01 9.70 8.86
CA VAL A 280 -10.28 10.24 9.39
C VAL A 280 -10.39 9.99 10.88
N ARG A 281 -10.02 8.80 11.37
CA ARG A 281 -10.01 8.51 12.81
C ARG A 281 -9.08 9.47 13.58
N LEU A 282 -7.89 9.75 13.05
CA LEU A 282 -6.97 10.76 13.63
C LEU A 282 -7.57 12.16 13.65
N ALA A 283 -8.35 12.54 12.64
CA ALA A 283 -8.99 13.86 12.61
C ALA A 283 -9.94 14.09 13.79
N TYR A 284 -10.55 13.04 14.33
CA TYR A 284 -11.38 13.10 15.54
C TYR A 284 -10.55 13.04 16.82
N LEU A 285 -9.54 12.17 16.86
CA LEU A 285 -8.77 11.90 18.08
C LEU A 285 -7.69 12.95 18.35
N GLU A 286 -7.13 13.55 17.30
CA GLU A 286 -5.99 14.47 17.35
C GLU A 286 -6.29 15.75 16.55
N ALA A 287 -7.54 16.21 16.56
CA ALA A 287 -7.98 17.41 15.85
C ALA A 287 -7.05 18.64 16.05
N PRO A 288 -6.53 18.93 17.27
CA PRO A 288 -5.63 20.07 17.48
C PRO A 288 -4.27 19.94 16.76
N ARG A 289 -3.89 18.73 16.32
CA ARG A 289 -2.59 18.45 15.67
C ARG A 289 -2.68 18.37 14.15
N LEU A 290 -3.88 18.37 13.59
CA LEU A 290 -4.10 18.25 12.14
C LEU A 290 -4.80 19.49 11.60
N LYS A 291 -4.17 20.13 10.61
CA LYS A 291 -4.76 21.25 9.86
C LYS A 291 -5.78 20.78 8.84
N ALA A 292 -5.59 19.58 8.31
CA ALA A 292 -6.45 19.00 7.29
C ALA A 292 -6.31 17.49 7.19
N VAL A 293 -7.35 16.83 6.70
CA VAL A 293 -7.30 15.44 6.27
C VAL A 293 -7.79 15.33 4.83
N ALA A 294 -7.00 14.71 3.98
CA ALA A 294 -7.42 14.33 2.63
C ALA A 294 -7.60 12.82 2.53
N CYS A 295 -8.52 12.38 1.68
CA CYS A 295 -8.81 10.97 1.43
C CYS A 295 -9.00 10.74 -0.08
N LEU A 296 -8.52 9.60 -0.57
CA LEU A 296 -8.73 9.18 -1.95
C LEU A 296 -9.16 7.71 -2.02
N GLY A 297 -10.35 7.47 -2.58
CA GLY A 297 -10.99 6.15 -2.60
C GLY A 297 -11.16 5.54 -1.20
N PRO A 298 -11.75 6.25 -0.23
CA PRO A 298 -11.81 5.82 1.17
C PRO A 298 -12.61 4.52 1.41
N VAL A 299 -12.10 3.67 2.31
CA VAL A 299 -12.87 2.57 2.92
C VAL A 299 -13.08 2.90 4.39
N VAL A 300 -14.25 3.44 4.75
CA VAL A 300 -14.54 3.87 6.14
C VAL A 300 -15.83 3.26 6.72
N HIS A 301 -16.72 2.71 5.89
CA HIS A 301 -17.97 2.11 6.35
C HIS A 301 -18.53 1.00 5.45
N ALA A 302 -18.78 1.28 4.17
CA ALA A 302 -19.60 0.46 3.29
C ALA A 302 -19.02 -0.95 3.09
N LEU A 303 -17.77 -1.06 2.63
CA LEU A 303 -17.13 -2.38 2.46
C LEU A 303 -16.96 -3.11 3.80
N LEU A 304 -16.79 -2.38 4.88
CA LEU A 304 -16.60 -2.94 6.23
C LEU A 304 -17.92 -3.46 6.83
N GLY A 305 -19.06 -2.89 6.44
CA GLY A 305 -20.36 -3.17 7.05
C GLY A 305 -21.40 -3.85 6.16
N ASP A 306 -21.19 -3.95 4.84
CA ASP A 306 -22.13 -4.51 3.88
C ASP A 306 -21.70 -5.91 3.38
N PRO A 307 -22.37 -7.00 3.81
CA PRO A 307 -22.06 -8.36 3.37
C PRO A 307 -22.20 -8.57 1.86
N GLN A 308 -23.14 -7.88 1.21
CA GLN A 308 -23.35 -8.01 -0.23
C GLN A 308 -22.14 -7.46 -0.98
N ARG A 309 -21.62 -6.30 -0.56
CA ARG A 309 -20.39 -5.73 -1.11
C ARG A 309 -19.16 -6.59 -0.81
N GLN A 310 -19.07 -7.16 0.39
CA GLN A 310 -17.99 -8.10 0.72
C GLN A 310 -18.02 -9.37 -0.15
N SER A 311 -19.19 -9.79 -0.63
CA SER A 311 -19.31 -10.95 -1.52
C SER A 311 -18.85 -10.70 -2.96
N THR A 312 -18.70 -9.43 -3.37
CA THR A 312 -18.31 -9.06 -4.75
C THR A 312 -16.86 -8.64 -4.88
N VAL A 313 -16.12 -8.54 -3.77
CA VAL A 313 -14.68 -8.24 -3.81
C VAL A 313 -13.84 -9.52 -4.06
N PRO A 314 -12.75 -9.42 -4.84
CA PRO A 314 -11.85 -10.54 -5.12
C PRO A 314 -11.30 -11.24 -3.90
N GLU A 315 -11.05 -12.55 -4.07
CA GLU A 315 -10.51 -13.42 -3.04
C GLU A 315 -9.22 -12.86 -2.43
N MET A 316 -8.28 -12.43 -3.28
CA MET A 316 -7.03 -11.81 -2.85
C MET A 316 -7.24 -10.61 -1.91
N TYR A 317 -8.26 -9.77 -2.13
CA TYR A 317 -8.50 -8.61 -1.26
C TYR A 317 -9.00 -9.03 0.13
N LEU A 318 -9.89 -10.03 0.18
CA LEU A 318 -10.36 -10.60 1.44
C LEU A 318 -9.23 -11.32 2.18
N ASP A 319 -8.29 -11.95 1.46
CA ASP A 319 -7.10 -12.56 2.04
C ASP A 319 -6.17 -11.52 2.65
N VAL A 320 -6.01 -10.36 2.01
CA VAL A 320 -5.30 -9.21 2.60
C VAL A 320 -5.98 -8.81 3.91
N LEU A 321 -7.30 -8.59 3.91
CA LEU A 321 -8.03 -8.21 5.14
C LEU A 321 -7.85 -9.26 6.26
N ALA A 322 -8.04 -10.55 5.94
CA ALA A 322 -7.86 -11.64 6.88
C ALA A 322 -6.42 -11.71 7.42
N SER A 323 -5.43 -11.57 6.54
CA SER A 323 -4.01 -11.56 6.92
C SER A 323 -3.70 -10.40 7.88
N ARG A 324 -4.21 -9.19 7.61
CA ARG A 324 -3.94 -8.03 8.46
C ARG A 324 -4.56 -8.13 9.85
N LEU A 325 -5.72 -8.78 9.92
CA LEU A 325 -6.44 -9.08 11.16
C LEU A 325 -5.92 -10.33 11.88
N GLY A 326 -4.95 -11.06 11.32
CA GLY A 326 -4.45 -12.32 11.87
C GLY A 326 -5.53 -13.41 11.91
N MET A 327 -6.41 -13.43 10.92
CA MET A 327 -7.59 -14.29 10.79
C MET A 327 -7.41 -15.31 9.64
N HIS A 328 -6.21 -15.89 9.53
CA HIS A 328 -5.80 -16.76 8.41
C HIS A 328 -6.67 -18.00 8.21
N ASP A 329 -7.23 -18.55 9.30
CA ASP A 329 -8.10 -19.74 9.29
C ASP A 329 -9.56 -19.40 9.65
N ALA A 330 -9.94 -18.12 9.66
CA ALA A 330 -11.28 -17.71 10.03
C ALA A 330 -12.29 -17.98 8.90
N SER A 331 -13.53 -18.30 9.28
CA SER A 331 -14.63 -18.35 8.32
C SER A 331 -14.91 -16.95 7.76
N ASP A 332 -15.47 -16.90 6.54
CA ASP A 332 -15.90 -15.63 5.94
C ASP A 332 -16.83 -14.86 6.90
N GLU A 333 -17.78 -15.55 7.55
CA GLU A 333 -18.70 -14.93 8.50
C GLU A 333 -18.00 -14.30 9.71
N ALA A 334 -17.01 -14.99 10.30
CA ALA A 334 -16.22 -14.43 11.39
C ALA A 334 -15.43 -13.18 10.93
N LEU A 335 -14.89 -13.22 9.72
CA LEU A 335 -14.22 -12.07 9.11
C LEU A 335 -15.19 -10.90 8.91
N ARG A 336 -16.42 -11.13 8.42
CA ARG A 336 -17.44 -10.08 8.25
C ARG A 336 -17.78 -9.40 9.57
N VAL A 337 -18.01 -10.18 10.61
CA VAL A 337 -18.31 -9.69 11.97
C VAL A 337 -17.18 -8.82 12.49
N GLU A 338 -15.92 -9.23 12.30
CA GLU A 338 -14.77 -8.46 12.75
C GLU A 338 -14.60 -7.18 11.92
N LEU A 339 -14.72 -7.23 10.59
CA LEU A 339 -14.61 -6.06 9.70
C LEU A 339 -15.61 -4.96 10.06
N ASN A 340 -16.84 -5.33 10.45
CA ASN A 340 -17.87 -4.36 10.85
C ASN A 340 -17.40 -3.42 11.98
N ARG A 341 -16.52 -3.91 12.86
CA ARG A 341 -15.99 -3.14 14.00
C ARG A 341 -14.97 -2.06 13.60
N TYR A 342 -14.49 -2.10 12.36
CA TYR A 342 -13.59 -1.10 11.78
C TYR A 342 -14.34 0.03 11.08
N SER A 343 -15.65 -0.13 10.86
CA SER A 343 -16.45 0.94 10.27
C SER A 343 -16.48 2.15 11.21
N LEU A 344 -16.00 3.30 10.76
CA LEU A 344 -15.97 4.53 11.56
C LEU A 344 -17.38 5.04 11.91
N LYS A 345 -18.41 4.64 11.15
CA LYS A 345 -19.82 4.91 11.47
C LYS A 345 -20.28 4.08 12.67
N VAL A 346 -20.05 2.76 12.64
CA VAL A 346 -20.26 1.82 13.76
C VAL A 346 -19.47 2.25 15.01
N GLN A 347 -18.25 2.75 14.86
CA GLN A 347 -17.47 3.31 15.97
C GLN A 347 -18.01 4.64 16.51
N GLY A 348 -19.05 5.21 15.88
CA GLY A 348 -19.70 6.45 16.30
C GLY A 348 -18.93 7.73 15.98
N LEU A 349 -17.89 7.65 15.14
CA LEU A 349 -17.11 8.81 14.70
C LEU A 349 -17.80 9.51 13.53
N LEU A 350 -18.04 8.77 12.44
CA LEU A 350 -18.74 9.29 11.26
C LEU A 350 -20.25 9.30 11.51
N GLY A 351 -20.82 10.49 11.64
CA GLY A 351 -22.13 10.74 12.23
C GLY A 351 -22.10 11.83 13.30
N ARG A 352 -20.90 12.28 13.70
CA ARG A 352 -20.65 13.46 14.54
C ARG A 352 -19.84 14.49 13.76
N ARG A 353 -20.07 15.77 14.06
CA ARG A 353 -19.32 16.87 13.46
C ARG A 353 -17.85 16.85 13.93
N CYS A 354 -16.92 16.84 12.99
CA CYS A 354 -15.49 16.95 13.21
C CYS A 354 -15.03 18.38 12.92
N PRO A 355 -14.26 19.06 13.80
CA PRO A 355 -13.78 20.41 13.53
C PRO A 355 -12.69 20.47 12.46
N THR A 356 -12.03 19.34 12.16
CA THR A 356 -10.94 19.25 11.18
C THR A 356 -11.49 19.34 9.75
N PRO A 357 -10.96 20.22 8.88
CA PRO A 357 -11.30 20.25 7.46
C PRO A 357 -10.97 18.93 6.78
N MET A 358 -11.91 18.39 6.00
CA MET A 358 -11.73 17.11 5.30
C MET A 358 -12.06 17.21 3.82
N LEU A 359 -11.16 16.69 2.99
CA LEU A 359 -11.40 16.47 1.58
C LEU A 359 -11.51 14.97 1.30
N SER A 360 -12.49 14.56 0.50
CA SER A 360 -12.58 13.18 0.02
C SER A 360 -12.83 13.10 -1.48
N GLY A 361 -11.97 12.36 -2.19
CA GLY A 361 -12.11 12.05 -3.61
C GLY A 361 -12.60 10.62 -3.85
N PHE A 362 -13.51 10.44 -4.82
CA PHE A 362 -14.05 9.13 -5.20
C PHE A 362 -14.19 8.97 -6.71
N TRP A 363 -14.20 7.72 -7.16
CA TRP A 363 -14.63 7.35 -8.51
C TRP A 363 -16.05 6.80 -8.47
N LYS A 364 -16.87 7.14 -9.48
CA LYS A 364 -18.17 6.48 -9.66
C LYS A 364 -17.99 4.98 -9.85
N ASN A 365 -18.87 4.21 -9.21
CA ASN A 365 -18.90 2.75 -9.26
C ASN A 365 -17.61 2.06 -8.79
N ASP A 366 -16.78 2.71 -7.96
CA ASP A 366 -15.71 1.99 -7.25
C ASP A 366 -16.36 0.96 -6.30
N PRO A 367 -16.09 -0.35 -6.50
CA PRO A 367 -16.77 -1.42 -5.77
C PRO A 367 -16.39 -1.46 -4.29
N PHE A 368 -15.24 -0.91 -3.94
CA PHE A 368 -14.74 -0.89 -2.57
C PHE A 368 -15.03 0.43 -1.85
N SER A 369 -14.97 1.55 -2.59
CA SER A 369 -15.14 2.90 -2.07
C SER A 369 -16.26 3.62 -2.82
N PRO A 370 -17.53 3.24 -2.60
CA PRO A 370 -18.63 3.93 -3.25
C PRO A 370 -18.75 5.38 -2.76
N GLU A 371 -19.51 6.19 -3.49
CA GLU A 371 -19.65 7.63 -3.26
C GLU A 371 -20.07 7.97 -1.81
N GLU A 372 -20.89 7.12 -1.20
CA GLU A 372 -21.38 7.28 0.16
C GLU A 372 -20.25 7.35 1.19
N GLU A 373 -19.12 6.68 0.96
CA GLU A 373 -17.93 6.76 1.82
C GLU A 373 -17.41 8.20 1.88
N SER A 374 -17.20 8.81 0.71
CA SER A 374 -16.68 10.17 0.60
C SER A 374 -17.68 11.23 1.06
N ARG A 375 -18.98 11.01 0.81
CA ARG A 375 -20.04 11.87 1.35
C ARG A 375 -20.10 11.80 2.87
N LEU A 376 -19.97 10.61 3.45
CA LEU A 376 -19.97 10.44 4.90
C LEU A 376 -18.82 11.21 5.57
N ILE A 377 -17.62 11.20 4.98
CA ILE A 377 -16.46 11.97 5.46
C ILE A 377 -16.73 13.47 5.36
N THR A 378 -17.09 13.96 4.17
CA THR A 378 -17.20 15.40 3.90
C THR A 378 -18.37 16.06 4.62
N THR A 379 -19.50 15.36 4.77
CA THR A 379 -20.65 15.87 5.55
C THR A 379 -20.41 15.87 7.05
N SER A 380 -19.51 15.02 7.54
CA SER A 380 -19.13 14.99 8.95
C SER A 380 -18.10 16.09 9.30
N SER A 381 -17.38 16.64 8.33
CA SER A 381 -16.41 17.72 8.56
C SER A 381 -17.10 19.09 8.69
N SER A 382 -16.51 19.97 9.52
CA SER A 382 -16.90 21.39 9.62
C SER A 382 -16.71 22.15 8.32
N ASP A 383 -15.76 21.72 7.49
CA ASP A 383 -15.35 22.31 6.22
C ASP A 383 -14.95 21.17 5.25
N GLY A 384 -15.98 20.52 4.72
CA GLY A 384 -15.88 19.36 3.85
C GLY A 384 -15.77 19.72 2.36
N LYS A 385 -14.81 19.11 1.65
CA LYS A 385 -14.70 19.21 0.18
C LYS A 385 -14.82 17.84 -0.49
N LEU A 386 -15.81 17.67 -1.36
CA LEU A 386 -16.02 16.44 -2.13
C LEU A 386 -15.44 16.61 -3.54
N ILE A 387 -14.71 15.60 -4.03
CA ILE A 387 -14.21 15.54 -5.41
C ILE A 387 -14.74 14.27 -6.09
N GLU A 388 -15.51 14.43 -7.15
CA GLU A 388 -15.83 13.34 -8.07
C GLU A 388 -14.73 13.24 -9.14
N ILE A 389 -14.14 12.06 -9.31
CA ILE A 389 -13.06 11.81 -10.25
C ILE A 389 -13.61 10.95 -11.40
N PRO A 390 -13.64 11.47 -12.64
CA PRO A 390 -14.06 10.67 -13.77
C PRO A 390 -13.09 9.51 -14.00
N PHE A 391 -13.61 8.32 -14.28
CA PHE A 391 -12.76 7.16 -14.51
C PHE A 391 -11.96 7.25 -15.81
N ASN A 392 -12.52 7.80 -16.89
CA ASN A 392 -11.85 7.88 -18.19
C ASN A 392 -11.48 9.33 -18.56
N PRO A 393 -10.25 9.60 -19.03
CA PRO A 393 -9.07 8.72 -19.07
C PRO A 393 -8.37 8.59 -17.71
N VAL A 394 -8.23 7.36 -17.21
CA VAL A 394 -7.89 7.06 -15.80
C VAL A 394 -6.57 7.69 -15.33
N TYR A 395 -5.51 7.59 -16.13
CA TYR A 395 -4.19 8.13 -15.76
C TYR A 395 -4.22 9.65 -15.58
N ARG A 396 -4.88 10.37 -16.50
CA ARG A 396 -4.95 11.84 -16.47
C ARG A 396 -5.82 12.31 -15.31
N ASN A 397 -6.95 11.65 -15.08
CA ASN A 397 -7.88 12.06 -14.04
C ASN A 397 -7.35 11.72 -12.64
N PHE A 398 -6.61 10.62 -12.50
CA PHE A 398 -5.88 10.30 -11.27
C PHE A 398 -4.80 11.35 -10.97
N ASP A 399 -3.97 11.70 -11.95
CA ASP A 399 -2.95 12.74 -11.80
C ASP A 399 -3.57 14.10 -11.42
N ARG A 400 -4.63 14.52 -12.13
CA ARG A 400 -5.36 15.76 -11.83
C ARG A 400 -5.94 15.75 -10.41
N ALA A 401 -6.51 14.64 -9.97
CA ALA A 401 -7.05 14.52 -8.62
C ALA A 401 -5.95 14.68 -7.56
N LEU A 402 -4.77 14.08 -7.76
CA LEU A 402 -3.64 14.26 -6.85
C LEU A 402 -3.12 15.69 -6.83
N GLN A 403 -3.05 16.38 -7.97
CA GLN A 403 -2.72 17.81 -8.02
C GLN A 403 -3.71 18.64 -7.22
N GLU A 404 -5.02 18.45 -7.43
CA GLU A 404 -6.06 19.20 -6.73
C GLU A 404 -6.06 18.92 -5.21
N ILE A 405 -5.87 17.66 -4.81
CA ILE A 405 -5.74 17.29 -3.39
C ILE A 405 -4.52 17.96 -2.77
N THR A 406 -3.40 17.95 -3.47
CA THR A 406 -2.15 18.52 -2.97
C THR A 406 -2.22 20.04 -2.87
N ASP A 407 -2.83 20.72 -3.84
CA ASP A 407 -3.07 22.16 -3.76
C ASP A 407 -4.00 22.53 -2.61
N TRP A 408 -5.04 21.71 -2.38
CA TRP A 408 -5.92 21.88 -1.24
C TRP A 408 -5.19 21.67 0.09
N ILE A 409 -4.38 20.62 0.22
CA ILE A 409 -3.54 20.39 1.41
C ILE A 409 -2.61 21.58 1.64
N ASN A 410 -1.90 22.02 0.59
CA ASN A 410 -0.97 23.13 0.68
C ASN A 410 -1.65 24.40 1.21
N HIS A 411 -2.83 24.73 0.67
CA HIS A 411 -3.61 25.88 1.13
C HIS A 411 -4.01 25.79 2.61
N ARG A 412 -4.25 24.58 3.15
CA ARG A 412 -4.56 24.38 4.57
C ARG A 412 -3.34 24.42 5.48
N LEU A 413 -2.16 24.16 4.94
CA LEU A 413 -0.89 24.20 5.66
C LEU A 413 -0.30 25.61 5.70
N CYS A 414 -0.60 26.49 4.73
CA CYS A 414 -0.09 27.85 4.66
C CYS A 414 -0.61 28.79 5.76
#